data_AF-A0A8J7FYF6-F1
#
_entry.id   AF-A0A8J7FYF6-F1
#
_cell.length_a   1.000
_cell.length_b   1.000
_cell.length_c   1.000
_cell.angle_alpha   90.00
_cell.angle_beta   90.00
_cell.angle_gamma   90.00
#
_symmetry.space_group_name_H-M   'P 1'
#
loop_
_entity.id
_entity.type
_entity.pdbx_description
1 polymer ?
#
loop_
_entity_poly.entity_id
_entity_poly.type
_entity_poly.pdbx_seq_one_letter_code
_entity_poly.pdbx_strand_id
1 'polypeptide(L)'
;MNTTDEQGRPQTLKIVNVERDFRDHDLYLYTVLRQQSHNSQWQNLCQPDRNGRIQAIPLSGQWDKAGNHLDNGQITFACTNSVLVKCLRLGYKPWQQVNGQSLRDYHQACTRMLRADYCGNGIAHTQEGTPIDVYDRLNIQRATPNSGMVFEAAWSPGGAVLLHRTRYPDSLKQLQQECPQKLKAMLHLGRNVTDIPQALLFNQSIVRE
;
A
#
# COMPACT_ATOMS: atom_id res chain seq x y z
N MET A 1 11.47 23.30 8.00
CA MET A 1 11.17 21.92 8.46
C MET A 1 12.35 21.04 8.07
N ASN A 2 12.82 20.18 8.96
CA ASN A 2 13.84 19.19 8.60
C ASN A 2 13.14 18.09 7.79
N THR A 3 13.55 17.90 6.53
CA THR A 3 12.97 16.88 5.64
C THR A 3 14.05 15.92 5.19
N THR A 4 13.71 14.63 5.06
CA THR A 4 14.62 13.58 4.60
C THR A 4 14.03 12.84 3.41
N ASP A 5 14.87 12.25 2.56
CA ASP A 5 14.44 11.33 1.51
C ASP A 5 14.19 9.90 2.07
N GLU A 6 13.80 8.97 1.20
CA GLU A 6 13.55 7.57 1.55
C GLU A 6 14.79 6.84 2.07
N GLN A 7 16.00 7.38 1.83
CA GLN A 7 17.26 6.88 2.35
C GLN A 7 17.66 7.54 3.67
N GLY A 8 16.85 8.47 4.19
CA GLY A 8 17.13 9.24 5.41
C GLY A 8 18.09 10.40 5.19
N ARG A 9 18.42 10.75 3.95
CA ARG A 9 19.32 11.88 3.65
C ARG A 9 18.57 13.20 3.76
N PRO A 10 19.14 14.24 4.38
CA PRO A 10 18.51 15.56 4.43
C PRO A 10 18.20 16.08 3.02
N GLN A 11 17.04 16.69 2.87
CA GLN A 11 16.62 17.39 1.65
C GLN A 11 15.84 18.65 2.00
N THR A 12 15.62 19.51 1.02
CA THR A 12 14.76 20.69 1.14
C THR A 12 13.56 20.53 0.23
N LEU A 13 12.36 20.67 0.80
CA LEU A 13 11.10 20.63 0.06
C LEU A 13 10.44 22.01 -0.02
N LYS A 14 9.71 22.25 -1.11
CA LYS A 14 8.90 23.45 -1.34
C LYS A 14 7.53 23.05 -1.87
N ILE A 15 6.47 23.47 -1.19
CA ILE A 15 5.10 23.34 -1.70
C ILE A 15 4.82 24.55 -2.59
N VAL A 16 4.44 24.32 -3.85
CA VAL A 16 4.17 25.40 -4.82
C VAL A 16 2.71 25.49 -5.25
N ASN A 17 1.92 24.44 -5.02
CA ASN A 17 0.49 24.45 -5.27
C ASN A 17 -0.23 23.46 -4.34
N VAL A 18 -1.49 23.75 -4.04
CA VAL A 18 -2.42 22.87 -3.33
C VAL A 18 -3.77 22.93 -4.03
N GLU A 19 -4.30 21.78 -4.39
CA GLU A 19 -5.63 21.65 -5.00
C GLU A 19 -6.42 20.54 -4.31
N ARG A 20 -7.75 20.62 -4.37
CA ARG A 20 -8.62 19.54 -3.88
C ARG A 20 -8.66 18.41 -4.92
N ASP A 21 -8.59 17.15 -4.49
CA ASP A 21 -8.74 16.03 -5.44
C ASP A 21 -10.20 15.97 -5.93
N PHE A 22 -10.38 16.07 -7.24
CA PHE A 22 -11.69 16.03 -7.88
C PHE A 22 -12.38 14.66 -7.78
N ARG A 23 -11.62 13.58 -7.52
CA ARG A 23 -12.15 12.22 -7.36
C ARG A 23 -12.54 11.92 -5.92
N ASP A 24 -11.92 12.61 -4.98
CA ASP A 24 -12.11 12.41 -3.55
C ASP A 24 -11.91 13.74 -2.82
N HIS A 25 -13.02 14.41 -2.55
CA HIS A 25 -13.04 15.74 -1.98
C HIS A 25 -12.53 15.81 -0.52
N ASP A 26 -12.22 14.68 0.12
CA ASP A 26 -11.53 14.66 1.42
C ASP A 26 -10.00 14.77 1.27
N LEU A 27 -9.48 14.65 0.04
CA LEU A 27 -8.05 14.66 -0.23
C LEU A 27 -7.63 16.00 -0.85
N TYR A 28 -6.45 16.45 -0.46
CA TYR A 28 -5.76 17.58 -1.06
C TYR A 28 -4.47 17.09 -1.71
N LEU A 29 -4.23 17.54 -2.93
CA LEU A 29 -3.08 17.23 -3.75
C LEU A 29 -2.10 18.39 -3.71
N TYR A 30 -0.85 18.09 -3.39
CA TYR A 30 0.22 19.06 -3.20
C TYR A 30 1.24 18.90 -4.32
N THR A 31 1.51 19.98 -5.05
CA THR A 31 2.69 20.02 -5.92
C THR A 31 3.88 20.37 -5.05
N VAL A 32 4.73 19.38 -4.80
CA VAL A 32 5.92 19.50 -3.95
C VAL A 32 7.17 19.42 -4.84
N LEU A 33 8.07 20.37 -4.68
CA LEU A 33 9.37 20.38 -5.32
C LEU A 33 10.45 19.96 -4.31
N ARG A 34 11.47 19.24 -4.78
CA ARG A 34 12.70 18.98 -4.04
C ARG A 34 13.86 19.74 -4.65
N GLN A 35 14.75 20.24 -3.81
CA GLN A 35 15.99 20.87 -4.26
C GLN A 35 17.02 19.80 -4.60
N GLN A 36 17.60 19.87 -5.80
CA GLN A 36 18.67 18.98 -6.23
C GLN A 36 19.99 19.35 -5.53
N SER A 37 20.71 18.36 -5.02
CA SER A 37 21.95 18.56 -4.27
C SER A 37 23.12 19.11 -5.09
N HIS A 38 23.15 18.83 -6.40
CA HIS A 38 24.32 19.12 -7.25
C HIS A 38 24.31 20.53 -7.88
N ASN A 39 23.14 21.14 -8.08
CA ASN A 39 22.99 22.42 -8.78
C ASN A 39 21.98 23.38 -8.12
N SER A 40 21.41 22.99 -6.96
CA SER A 40 20.38 23.76 -6.25
C SER A 40 19.09 24.04 -7.04
N GLN A 41 18.86 23.39 -8.18
CA GLN A 41 17.64 23.54 -8.96
C GLN A 41 16.47 22.83 -8.30
N TRP A 42 15.27 23.33 -8.56
CA TRP A 42 14.02 22.74 -8.07
C TRP A 42 13.44 21.81 -9.12
N GLN A 43 13.03 20.62 -8.70
CA GLN A 43 12.33 19.66 -9.55
C GLN A 43 11.16 19.04 -8.78
N ASN A 44 10.19 18.47 -9.49
CA ASN A 44 9.08 17.77 -8.84
C ASN A 44 9.60 16.65 -7.94
N LEU A 45 9.03 16.57 -6.73
CA LEU A 45 9.29 15.48 -5.80
C LEU A 45 8.85 14.16 -6.43
N CYS A 46 7.64 14.16 -6.98
CA CYS A 46 6.99 12.99 -7.57
C CYS A 46 7.19 12.91 -9.07
N GLN A 47 7.32 11.68 -9.56
CA GLN A 47 7.21 11.38 -10.98
C GLN A 47 5.73 11.34 -11.41
N PRO A 48 5.43 11.59 -12.70
CA PRO A 48 4.07 11.48 -13.20
C PRO A 48 3.47 10.09 -12.94
N ASP A 49 2.22 10.05 -12.47
CA ASP A 49 1.42 8.82 -12.43
C ASP A 49 0.90 8.45 -13.83
N ARG A 50 0.15 7.35 -13.93
CA ARG A 50 -0.45 6.87 -15.19
C ARG A 50 -1.35 7.88 -15.91
N ASN A 51 -1.84 8.92 -15.22
CA ASN A 51 -2.64 10.01 -15.78
C ASN A 51 -1.82 11.31 -15.93
N GLY A 52 -0.50 11.25 -15.77
CA GLY A 52 0.39 12.41 -15.84
C GLY A 52 0.42 13.26 -14.56
N ARG A 53 -0.19 12.84 -13.45
CA ARG A 53 -0.22 13.63 -12.20
C ARG A 53 1.09 13.53 -11.44
N ILE A 54 1.60 14.68 -10.99
CA ILE A 54 2.89 14.84 -10.30
C ILE A 54 2.71 15.25 -8.82
N GLN A 55 1.48 15.21 -8.31
CA GLN A 55 1.18 15.66 -6.95
C GLN A 55 1.49 14.58 -5.89
N ALA A 56 1.59 15.03 -4.64
CA ALA A 56 1.68 14.19 -3.45
C ALA A 56 0.51 14.46 -2.49
N ILE A 57 0.25 13.53 -1.59
CA ILE A 57 -0.67 13.70 -0.45
C ILE A 57 0.16 13.57 0.83
N PRO A 58 0.11 14.56 1.76
CA PRO A 58 0.76 14.44 3.05
C PRO A 58 0.01 13.43 3.92
N LEU A 59 0.76 12.52 4.51
CA LEU A 59 0.28 11.52 5.46
C LEU A 59 1.01 11.67 6.79
N SER A 60 0.26 11.58 7.90
CA SER A 60 0.85 11.57 9.23
C SER A 60 1.69 10.31 9.45
N GLY A 61 2.86 10.48 10.06
CA GLY A 61 3.85 9.47 10.33
C GLY A 61 4.86 9.27 9.20
N GLN A 62 5.76 8.33 9.43
CA GLN A 62 6.79 7.88 8.50
C GLN A 62 6.50 6.45 8.05
N TRP A 63 6.93 6.08 6.84
CA TRP A 63 7.02 4.68 6.43
C TRP A 63 8.48 4.27 6.34
N ASP A 64 8.85 3.21 7.06
CA ASP A 64 10.22 2.68 7.01
C ASP A 64 10.50 1.93 5.70
N LYS A 65 11.74 1.46 5.51
CA LYS A 65 12.14 0.68 4.31
C LYS A 65 11.37 -0.63 4.16
N ALA A 66 10.94 -1.21 5.28
CA ALA A 66 10.10 -2.39 5.27
C ALA A 66 8.63 -2.03 5.04
N GLY A 67 8.27 -0.76 4.84
CA GLY A 67 6.91 -0.29 4.62
C GLY A 67 6.04 -0.24 5.88
N ASN A 68 6.60 -0.33 7.09
CA ASN A 68 5.83 -0.16 8.33
C ASN A 68 5.54 1.32 8.58
N HIS A 69 4.30 1.63 8.96
CA HIS A 69 3.95 2.94 9.48
C HIS A 69 4.54 3.15 10.88
N LEU A 70 5.19 4.29 11.07
CA LEU A 70 5.75 4.78 12.32
C LEU A 70 5.04 6.07 12.71
N ASP A 71 4.32 6.03 13.83
CA ASP A 71 3.64 7.21 14.38
C ASP A 71 4.59 8.04 15.23
N ASN A 72 5.41 8.83 14.55
CA ASN A 72 6.51 9.59 15.15
C ASN A 72 6.31 11.11 15.03
N GLY A 73 5.08 11.56 14.75
CA GLY A 73 4.76 12.97 14.53
C GLY A 73 5.35 13.58 13.25
N GLN A 74 6.00 12.79 12.39
CA GLN A 74 6.47 13.26 11.08
C GLN A 74 5.33 13.29 10.06
N ILE A 75 5.64 13.80 8.86
CA ILE A 75 4.74 13.81 7.71
C ILE A 75 5.48 13.22 6.52
N THR A 76 4.84 12.26 5.84
CA THR A 76 5.30 11.69 4.59
C THR A 76 4.53 12.29 3.42
N PHE A 77 5.22 12.86 2.43
CA PHE A 77 4.60 13.26 1.16
C PHE A 77 4.54 12.06 0.21
N ALA A 78 3.39 11.39 0.16
CA ALA A 78 3.19 10.21 -0.68
C ALA A 78 2.75 10.60 -2.09
N CYS A 79 3.52 10.21 -3.11
CA CYS A 79 3.19 10.50 -4.51
C CYS A 79 1.91 9.80 -4.97
N THR A 80 1.18 10.38 -5.93
CA THR A 80 -0.08 9.81 -6.47
C THR A 80 0.07 8.42 -7.09
N ASN A 81 1.27 8.05 -7.54
CA ASN A 81 1.59 6.71 -8.04
C ASN A 81 1.96 5.69 -6.94
N SER A 82 2.17 6.15 -5.69
CA SER A 82 2.54 5.29 -4.56
C SER A 82 1.38 4.43 -4.09
N VAL A 83 1.70 3.28 -3.47
CA VAL A 83 0.68 2.42 -2.86
C VAL A 83 -0.03 3.08 -1.68
N LEU A 84 0.63 4.01 -1.00
CA LEU A 84 0.04 4.78 0.10
C LEU A 84 -1.19 5.54 -0.39
N VAL A 85 -1.05 6.28 -1.50
CA VAL A 85 -2.16 7.03 -2.12
C VAL A 85 -3.17 6.11 -2.78
N LYS A 86 -2.74 5.02 -3.42
CA LYS A 86 -3.67 4.01 -3.96
C LYS A 86 -4.60 3.46 -2.86
N CYS A 87 -4.08 3.20 -1.66
CA CYS A 87 -4.88 2.74 -0.53
C CYS A 87 -5.84 3.79 0.05
N LEU A 88 -5.46 5.07 0.06
CA LEU A 88 -6.41 6.15 0.40
C LEU A 88 -7.59 6.16 -0.57
N ARG A 89 -7.29 6.01 -1.87
CA ARG A 89 -8.30 6.01 -2.95
C ARG A 89 -9.17 4.76 -2.98
N LEU A 90 -8.75 3.68 -2.33
CA LEU A 90 -9.58 2.51 -2.05
C LEU A 90 -10.43 2.68 -0.78
N GLY A 91 -10.47 3.89 -0.19
CA GLY A 91 -11.28 4.22 0.98
C GLY A 91 -10.59 3.97 2.32
N TYR A 92 -9.37 3.44 2.36
CA TYR A 92 -8.66 3.13 3.60
C TYR A 92 -7.91 4.35 4.15
N LYS A 93 -8.61 5.44 4.46
CA LYS A 93 -8.02 6.67 4.99
C LYS A 93 -7.63 6.48 6.47
N PRO A 94 -6.33 6.51 6.86
CA PRO A 94 -5.88 6.08 8.19
C PRO A 94 -6.34 6.98 9.36
N TRP A 95 -6.90 8.16 9.08
CA TRP A 95 -7.51 9.05 10.07
C TRP A 95 -9.02 8.82 10.27
N GLN A 96 -9.63 7.92 9.50
CA GLN A 96 -11.07 7.63 9.59
C GLN A 96 -11.33 6.35 10.39
N GLN A 97 -12.60 6.19 10.78
CA GLN A 97 -13.13 4.99 11.41
C GLN A 97 -14.40 4.56 10.68
N VAL A 98 -14.62 3.24 10.57
CA VAL A 98 -15.84 2.64 10.02
C VAL A 98 -16.33 1.59 10.99
N ASN A 99 -17.60 1.66 11.40
CA ASN A 99 -18.20 0.77 12.40
C ASN A 99 -17.39 0.69 13.72
N GLY A 100 -16.79 1.80 14.15
CA GLY A 100 -15.94 1.86 15.36
C GLY A 100 -14.53 1.28 15.19
N GLN A 101 -14.19 0.76 14.01
CA GLN A 101 -12.85 0.25 13.71
C GLN A 101 -11.99 1.32 13.03
N SER A 102 -10.79 1.56 13.56
CA SER A 102 -9.80 2.44 12.94
C SER A 102 -9.32 1.88 11.60
N LEU A 103 -9.26 2.74 10.58
CA LEU A 103 -8.75 2.38 9.26
C LEU A 103 -7.23 2.44 9.15
N ARG A 104 -6.49 2.77 10.21
CA ARG A 104 -5.02 2.77 10.20
C ARG A 104 -4.45 1.40 9.81
N ASP A 105 -4.92 0.34 10.46
CA ASP A 105 -4.47 -1.01 10.18
C ASP A 105 -4.97 -1.53 8.82
N TYR A 106 -6.13 -1.04 8.36
CA TYR A 106 -6.62 -1.32 7.01
C TYR A 106 -5.75 -0.66 5.95
N HIS A 107 -5.32 0.58 6.16
CA HIS A 107 -4.37 1.25 5.27
C HIS A 107 -3.05 0.47 5.20
N GLN A 108 -2.49 0.10 6.35
CA GLN A 108 -1.27 -0.70 6.41
C GLN A 108 -1.45 -2.06 5.70
N ALA A 109 -2.52 -2.81 5.98
CA ALA A 109 -2.82 -4.08 5.32
C ALA A 109 -3.00 -3.90 3.80
N CYS A 110 -3.62 -2.79 3.37
CA CYS A 110 -3.82 -2.49 1.96
C CYS A 110 -2.46 -2.29 1.27
N THR A 111 -1.53 -1.58 1.88
CA THR A 111 -0.20 -1.37 1.29
C THR A 111 0.55 -2.69 1.13
N ARG A 112 0.45 -3.61 2.10
CA ARG A 112 0.98 -4.98 2.00
C ARG A 112 0.37 -5.72 0.82
N MET A 113 -0.95 -5.74 0.75
CA MET A 113 -1.73 -6.44 -0.27
C MET A 113 -1.45 -5.91 -1.69
N LEU A 114 -1.47 -4.59 -1.89
CA LEU A 114 -1.23 -4.01 -3.21
C LEU A 114 0.17 -4.36 -3.71
N ARG A 115 1.17 -4.39 -2.83
CA ARG A 115 2.56 -4.77 -3.14
C ARG A 115 2.78 -6.28 -3.24
N ALA A 116 1.78 -7.10 -2.91
CA ALA A 116 1.93 -8.53 -2.67
C ALA A 116 3.07 -8.84 -1.68
N ASP A 117 3.22 -8.00 -0.65
CA ASP A 117 4.24 -8.16 0.38
C ASP A 117 3.82 -9.21 1.40
N TYR A 118 3.79 -10.47 0.95
CA TYR A 118 3.28 -11.61 1.71
C TYR A 118 4.04 -11.77 3.04
N CYS A 119 5.36 -11.59 3.00
CA CYS A 119 6.20 -11.69 4.19
C CYS A 119 6.03 -10.49 5.14
N GLY A 120 5.53 -9.34 4.68
CA GLY A 120 5.45 -8.12 5.47
C GLY A 120 6.80 -7.48 5.77
N ASN A 121 7.80 -7.74 4.91
CA ASN A 121 9.19 -7.35 5.09
C ASN A 121 9.61 -6.19 4.15
N GLY A 122 8.67 -5.67 3.37
CA GLY A 122 8.95 -4.62 2.40
C GLY A 122 9.39 -5.15 1.04
N ILE A 123 9.42 -6.45 0.79
CA ILE A 123 9.71 -7.01 -0.53
C ILE A 123 8.41 -7.16 -1.31
N ALA A 124 8.34 -6.55 -2.49
CA ALA A 124 7.15 -6.61 -3.33
C ALA A 124 7.18 -7.82 -4.27
N HIS A 125 6.07 -8.55 -4.35
CA HIS A 125 5.86 -9.69 -5.26
C HIS A 125 4.82 -9.36 -6.34
N THR A 126 4.86 -8.11 -6.83
CA THR A 126 3.92 -7.60 -7.83
C THR A 126 4.62 -6.68 -8.82
N GLN A 127 3.94 -6.39 -9.92
CA GLN A 127 4.39 -5.45 -10.93
C GLN A 127 3.33 -4.36 -11.11
N GLU A 128 3.75 -3.15 -11.49
CA GLU A 128 2.81 -2.07 -11.78
C GLU A 128 1.81 -2.49 -12.88
N GLY A 129 0.55 -2.10 -12.74
CA GLY A 129 -0.51 -2.48 -13.66
C GLY A 129 -1.10 -3.88 -13.44
N THR A 130 -0.63 -4.66 -12.45
CA THR A 130 -1.23 -5.97 -12.15
C THR A 130 -2.66 -5.80 -11.60
N PRO A 131 -3.69 -6.34 -12.27
CA PRO A 131 -5.05 -6.24 -11.76
C PRO A 131 -5.27 -7.22 -10.60
N ILE A 132 -6.00 -6.77 -9.60
CA ILE A 132 -6.51 -7.56 -8.48
C ILE A 132 -7.92 -7.11 -8.14
N ASP A 133 -8.71 -8.01 -7.55
CA ASP A 133 -9.98 -7.68 -6.94
C ASP A 133 -9.81 -7.60 -5.42
N VAL A 134 -10.28 -6.52 -4.80
CA VAL A 134 -10.05 -6.21 -3.38
C VAL A 134 -11.38 -6.22 -2.65
N TYR A 135 -11.41 -6.80 -1.45
CA TYR A 135 -12.58 -6.79 -0.59
C TYR A 135 -12.21 -6.90 0.89
N ASP A 136 -13.14 -6.52 1.77
CA ASP A 136 -12.89 -6.42 3.20
C ASP A 136 -14.14 -6.72 4.06
N ARG A 137 -13.94 -6.82 5.38
CA ARG A 137 -15.01 -7.12 6.34
C ARG A 137 -15.91 -5.92 6.69
N LEU A 138 -15.45 -4.70 6.42
CA LEU A 138 -16.18 -3.46 6.70
C LEU A 138 -17.07 -3.03 5.53
N ASN A 139 -17.05 -3.76 4.41
CA ASN A 139 -17.76 -3.46 3.17
C ASN A 139 -17.35 -2.12 2.53
N ILE A 140 -16.11 -1.66 2.76
CA ILE A 140 -15.56 -0.50 2.05
C ILE A 140 -15.34 -0.86 0.58
N GLN A 141 -14.70 -1.99 0.36
CA GLN A 141 -14.54 -2.69 -0.90
C GLN A 141 -15.30 -4.03 -0.85
N ARG A 142 -15.94 -4.37 -1.96
CA ARG A 142 -16.71 -5.61 -2.13
C ARG A 142 -16.15 -6.41 -3.28
N ALA A 143 -16.15 -7.73 -3.14
CA ALA A 143 -15.67 -8.63 -4.18
C ALA A 143 -16.50 -8.43 -5.45
N THR A 144 -15.82 -8.34 -6.59
CA THR A 144 -16.45 -8.16 -7.89
C THR A 144 -17.11 -9.48 -8.31
N PRO A 145 -18.43 -9.52 -8.52
CA PRO A 145 -19.09 -10.74 -8.97
C PRO A 145 -18.54 -11.18 -10.33
N ASN A 146 -18.29 -12.48 -10.48
CA ASN A 146 -17.81 -13.08 -11.74
C ASN A 146 -16.53 -12.42 -12.29
N SER A 147 -15.61 -11.98 -11.42
CA SER A 147 -14.34 -11.36 -11.81
C SER A 147 -13.44 -12.27 -12.68
N GLY A 148 -13.67 -13.58 -12.66
CA GLY A 148 -12.79 -14.59 -13.25
C GLY A 148 -11.47 -14.75 -12.48
N MET A 149 -11.26 -14.00 -11.39
CA MET A 149 -10.10 -14.07 -10.52
C MET A 149 -10.31 -15.10 -9.41
N VAL A 150 -9.21 -15.65 -8.91
CA VAL A 150 -9.21 -16.64 -7.83
C VAL A 150 -8.64 -16.01 -6.57
N PHE A 151 -9.17 -16.40 -5.42
CA PHE A 151 -8.66 -15.97 -4.12
C PHE A 151 -7.14 -16.13 -4.02
N GLU A 152 -6.45 -15.06 -3.65
CA GLU A 152 -4.99 -15.01 -3.55
C GLU A 152 -4.56 -15.16 -2.09
N ALA A 153 -4.93 -14.20 -1.25
CA ALA A 153 -4.47 -14.09 0.11
C ALA A 153 -5.41 -13.28 1.00
N ALA A 154 -5.25 -13.46 2.31
CA ALA A 154 -5.84 -12.63 3.36
C ALA A 154 -4.72 -11.84 4.06
N TRP A 155 -5.01 -10.60 4.44
CA TRP A 155 -3.99 -9.60 4.78
C TRP A 155 -4.22 -8.95 6.14
N SER A 156 -3.12 -8.73 6.84
CA SER A 156 -3.02 -7.95 8.07
C SER A 156 -1.96 -6.84 7.88
N PRO A 157 -1.79 -5.91 8.85
CA PRO A 157 -0.72 -4.92 8.81
C PRO A 157 0.68 -5.55 8.66
N GLY A 158 0.85 -6.75 9.23
CA GLY A 158 2.09 -7.51 9.19
C GLY A 158 2.31 -8.32 7.92
N GLY A 159 1.50 -8.20 6.88
CA GLY A 159 1.59 -9.01 5.66
C GLY A 159 0.49 -10.08 5.57
N ALA A 160 0.68 -11.08 4.72
CA ALA A 160 -0.30 -12.13 4.53
C ALA A 160 -0.41 -13.02 5.78
N VAL A 161 -1.65 -13.40 6.08
CA VAL A 161 -2.02 -14.30 7.20
C VAL A 161 -2.68 -15.58 6.71
N LEU A 162 -3.06 -15.61 5.44
CA LEU A 162 -3.43 -16.79 4.67
C LEU A 162 -2.92 -16.57 3.25
N LEU A 163 -2.32 -17.60 2.66
CA LEU A 163 -1.88 -17.59 1.28
C LEU A 163 -2.46 -18.82 0.58
N HIS A 164 -3.34 -18.59 -0.38
CA HIS A 164 -3.87 -19.65 -1.25
C HIS A 164 -2.97 -19.83 -2.47
N ARG A 165 -2.58 -18.71 -3.08
CA ARG A 165 -1.64 -18.67 -4.21
C ARG A 165 -0.90 -17.34 -4.26
N THR A 166 0.25 -17.32 -4.91
CA THR A 166 0.94 -16.08 -5.23
C THR A 166 0.40 -15.48 -6.53
N ARG A 167 0.45 -14.15 -6.64
CA ARG A 167 0.03 -13.39 -7.82
C ARG A 167 0.82 -13.77 -9.07
N TYR A 168 2.13 -14.00 -8.88
CA TYR A 168 3.06 -14.53 -9.87
C TYR A 168 3.59 -15.89 -9.38
N PRO A 169 3.63 -16.94 -10.23
CA PRO A 169 4.08 -18.27 -9.82
C PRO A 169 5.48 -18.28 -9.18
N ASP A 170 6.42 -17.52 -9.75
CA ASP A 170 7.82 -17.45 -9.29
C ASP A 170 7.97 -16.95 -7.84
N SER A 171 7.03 -16.13 -7.37
CA SER A 171 7.07 -15.58 -6.01
C SER A 171 7.04 -16.68 -4.94
N LEU A 172 6.41 -17.83 -5.20
CA LEU A 172 6.35 -18.89 -4.18
C LEU A 172 7.74 -19.41 -3.80
N LYS A 173 8.64 -19.57 -4.79
CA LYS A 173 10.03 -19.97 -4.56
C LYS A 173 10.82 -18.90 -3.81
N GLN A 174 10.57 -17.63 -4.11
CA GLN A 174 11.20 -16.51 -3.41
C GLN A 174 10.76 -16.46 -1.94
N LEU A 175 9.46 -16.64 -1.66
CA LEU A 175 8.92 -16.67 -0.30
C LEU A 175 9.50 -17.80 0.56
N GLN A 176 9.84 -18.95 -0.03
CA GLN A 176 10.51 -20.06 0.67
C GLN A 176 11.89 -19.64 1.21
N GLN A 177 12.56 -18.70 0.54
CA GLN A 177 13.86 -18.18 0.96
C GLN A 177 13.68 -16.97 1.89
N GLU A 178 12.74 -16.09 1.60
CA GLU A 178 12.53 -14.83 2.32
C GLU A 178 11.91 -15.01 3.71
N CYS A 179 10.89 -15.87 3.85
CA CYS A 179 10.18 -16.04 5.11
C CYS A 179 9.61 -17.47 5.30
N PRO A 180 10.43 -18.53 5.29
CA PRO A 180 9.96 -19.94 5.25
C PRO A 180 9.00 -20.31 6.39
N GLN A 181 9.28 -19.85 7.61
CA GLN A 181 8.44 -20.14 8.78
C GLN A 181 7.06 -19.49 8.64
N LYS A 182 7.03 -18.24 8.18
CA LYS A 182 5.78 -17.52 7.94
C LYS A 182 5.03 -18.13 6.77
N LEU A 183 5.70 -18.49 5.68
CA LEU A 183 5.09 -19.20 4.55
C LEU A 183 4.38 -20.47 5.02
N LYS A 184 5.04 -21.29 5.85
CA LYS A 184 4.42 -22.48 6.43
C LYS A 184 3.17 -22.16 7.27
N ALA A 185 3.17 -21.05 8.01
CA ALA A 185 2.03 -20.60 8.79
C ALA A 185 0.90 -19.97 7.94
N MET A 186 1.20 -19.46 6.75
CA MET A 186 0.21 -18.92 5.81
C MET A 186 -0.46 -20.01 4.98
N LEU A 187 0.27 -21.10 4.69
CA LEU A 187 -0.21 -22.26 3.92
C LEU A 187 -1.01 -23.20 4.82
N HIS A 188 -2.25 -22.84 5.13
CA HIS A 188 -3.17 -23.72 5.85
C HIS A 188 -4.27 -24.24 4.92
N LEU A 189 -4.09 -25.49 4.48
CA LEU A 189 -5.11 -26.26 3.78
C LEU A 189 -6.35 -26.40 4.67
N GLY A 190 -7.51 -25.92 4.19
CA GLY A 190 -8.81 -26.12 4.85
C GLY A 190 -9.26 -25.06 5.84
N ARG A 191 -8.50 -23.97 6.07
CA ARG A 191 -9.04 -22.82 6.82
C ARG A 191 -9.96 -21.99 5.93
N ASN A 192 -11.18 -21.74 6.40
CA ASN A 192 -12.02 -20.74 5.77
C ASN A 192 -11.48 -19.34 6.07
N VAL A 193 -11.57 -18.46 5.08
CA VAL A 193 -11.16 -17.05 5.18
C VAL A 193 -11.91 -16.32 6.31
N THR A 194 -13.10 -16.80 6.66
CA THR A 194 -13.91 -16.31 7.79
C THR A 194 -13.27 -16.56 9.15
N ASP A 195 -12.42 -17.58 9.27
CA ASP A 195 -11.92 -18.08 10.56
C ASP A 195 -10.57 -17.47 10.95
N ILE A 196 -10.21 -16.35 10.32
CA ILE A 196 -8.91 -15.67 10.50
C ILE A 196 -9.16 -14.29 11.09
N PRO A 197 -9.26 -14.16 12.43
CA PRO A 197 -9.61 -12.90 13.09
C PRO A 197 -8.71 -11.74 12.69
N GLN A 198 -7.42 -12.01 12.49
CA GLN A 198 -6.40 -11.03 12.12
C GLN A 198 -6.47 -10.55 10.65
N ALA A 199 -7.29 -11.17 9.80
CA ALA A 199 -7.45 -10.74 8.42
C ALA A 199 -8.39 -9.54 8.32
N LEU A 200 -7.89 -8.45 7.79
CA LEU A 200 -8.63 -7.20 7.56
C LEU A 200 -9.09 -7.08 6.11
N LEU A 201 -8.20 -7.45 5.17
CA LEU A 201 -8.42 -7.35 3.74
C LEU A 201 -8.18 -8.69 3.06
N PHE A 202 -8.77 -8.82 1.88
CA PHE A 202 -8.66 -9.99 1.04
C PHE A 202 -8.50 -9.54 -0.39
N ASN A 203 -7.84 -10.37 -1.19
CA ASN A 203 -7.83 -10.14 -2.62
C ASN A 203 -7.97 -11.41 -3.43
N GLN A 204 -8.43 -11.23 -4.66
CA GLN A 204 -8.34 -12.19 -5.74
C GLN A 204 -7.36 -11.67 -6.80
N SER A 205 -6.80 -12.58 -7.58
CA SER A 205 -5.99 -12.23 -8.74
C SER A 205 -6.15 -13.23 -9.88
N ILE A 206 -5.77 -12.79 -11.08
CA ILE A 206 -5.77 -13.62 -12.28
C ILE A 206 -4.83 -14.81 -12.09
N VAL A 207 -5.28 -15.99 -12.52
CA VAL A 207 -4.43 -17.18 -12.62
C VAL A 207 -3.52 -16.99 -13.82
N ARG A 208 -2.21 -16.98 -13.56
CA ARG A 208 -1.17 -16.91 -14.58
C ARG A 208 -0.58 -18.31 -14.72
N GLU A 209 -0.46 -18.78 -15.96
CA GLU A 209 0.29 -19.98 -16.33
C GLU A 209 1.81 -19.76 -16.21
#